data_AF-A0A4S2B361-F1
#
_entry.id   AF-A0A4S2B361-F1
#
_cell.length_a   1.000
_cell.length_b   1.000
_cell.length_c   1.000
_cell.angle_alpha   90.00
_cell.angle_beta   90.00
_cell.angle_gamma   90.00
#
_symmetry.space_group_name_H-M   'P 1'
#
loop_
_entity.id
_entity.type
_entity.pdbx_description
1 polymer ?
#
loop_
_entity_poly.entity_id
_entity_poly.type
_entity_poly.pdbx_seq_one_letter_code
_entity_poly.pdbx_strand_id
1 'polypeptide(L)'
;MKRNLSLLLMSLLFAGTTLAQEHNPGSVQPDTIQKSSENTFRKQHSSRTDHSPVGINISLWKNISTQRTDTVGSTCFNLGVFSSMNRLNGLGMNILGSVTGRNVNGMQMAGLSNMVGGSMRGMQIAGITNINGNNLIGVSVSGLVGITGNHAQGVIISGLANISGDYNRGASIGGLLNISGEGASGIHFAGLASISGGNFKGFSGAGLLSVVGEDLNGMQMSAFANITAGDMTGVQVSGLGNVVGGTAQGLQIGAANMAIRAQGLQIGLFNYYKEKLDGFQLGLVNANPQTKVQLMLFGGNATKLNVGTRFKNRLFYTILGGGTHYLDFGDKFSAALFYRAGLELPLYKQLFISGDLGYQHIETFKNKNYGIPARLYALQARVNLEYHLTDRFGLFLTGGYGGSRYYTQGKTYDKGIIVEGGATILKL
;
A
#
# COMPACT_ATOMS: atom_id res chain seq x y z
N MET A 1 6.36 -18.26 -4.79
CA MET A 1 7.05 -17.07 -4.24
C MET A 1 7.63 -17.28 -2.83
N LYS A 2 6.97 -18.01 -1.91
CA LYS A 2 7.51 -18.29 -0.56
C LYS A 2 8.91 -18.96 -0.54
N ARG A 3 9.22 -19.85 -1.48
CA ARG A 3 10.52 -20.56 -1.57
C ARG A 3 11.69 -19.69 -2.04
N ASN A 4 11.44 -18.72 -2.93
CA ASN A 4 12.50 -17.86 -3.48
C ASN A 4 12.85 -16.71 -2.53
N LEU A 5 11.86 -16.20 -1.77
CA LEU A 5 12.11 -15.22 -0.70
C LEU A 5 12.87 -15.86 0.47
N SER A 6 12.53 -17.11 0.82
CA SER A 6 13.27 -17.90 1.82
C SER A 6 14.71 -18.19 1.39
N LEU A 7 14.95 -18.49 0.11
CA LEU A 7 16.30 -18.66 -0.44
C LEU A 7 17.09 -17.34 -0.47
N LEU A 8 16.45 -16.21 -0.73
CA LEU A 8 17.09 -14.89 -0.69
C LEU A 8 17.43 -14.49 0.76
N LEU A 9 16.50 -14.71 1.71
CA LEU A 9 16.72 -14.50 3.15
C LEU A 9 17.83 -15.42 3.66
N MET A 10 17.83 -16.70 3.25
CA MET A 10 18.89 -17.65 3.57
C MET A 10 20.22 -17.23 2.94
N SER A 11 20.25 -16.73 1.70
CA SER A 11 21.50 -16.26 1.08
C SER A 11 22.08 -15.03 1.77
N LEU A 12 21.24 -14.14 2.31
CA LEU A 12 21.64 -12.98 3.12
C LEU A 12 22.08 -13.39 4.53
N LEU A 13 21.41 -14.38 5.14
CA LEU A 13 21.84 -15.03 6.39
C LEU A 13 23.17 -15.76 6.20
N PHE A 14 23.36 -16.48 5.09
CA PHE A 14 24.60 -17.17 4.75
C PHE A 14 25.72 -16.20 4.39
N ALA A 15 25.46 -15.09 3.68
CA ALA A 15 26.46 -14.06 3.43
C ALA A 15 26.95 -13.41 4.74
N GLY A 16 26.03 -13.23 5.71
CA GLY A 16 26.34 -12.76 7.05
C GLY A 16 27.13 -13.76 7.89
N THR A 17 26.92 -15.07 7.72
CA THR A 17 27.71 -16.10 8.41
C THR A 17 29.05 -16.39 7.74
N THR A 18 29.16 -16.28 6.40
CA THR A 18 30.42 -16.50 5.68
C THR A 18 31.47 -15.42 5.99
N LEU A 19 31.05 -14.18 6.24
CA LEU A 19 31.96 -13.12 6.72
C LEU A 19 32.44 -13.33 8.17
N ALA A 20 31.80 -14.23 8.93
CA ALA A 20 32.16 -14.54 10.32
C ALA A 20 32.99 -15.83 10.46
N GLN A 21 33.22 -16.58 9.36
CA GLN A 21 33.69 -17.96 9.41
C GLN A 21 34.89 -18.26 8.50
N GLU A 22 35.73 -17.27 8.21
CA GLU A 22 37.07 -17.56 7.70
C GLU A 22 38.06 -17.77 8.86
N HIS A 23 38.65 -18.95 8.86
CA HIS A 23 39.76 -19.45 9.68
C HIS A 23 39.42 -20.07 11.06
N ASN A 24 39.18 -21.39 11.05
CA ASN A 24 39.72 -22.29 12.09
C ASN A 24 39.89 -23.72 11.52
N PRO A 25 41.10 -24.31 11.51
CA PRO A 25 41.31 -25.71 11.13
C PRO A 25 41.08 -26.62 12.35
N GLY A 26 40.54 -27.82 12.13
CA GLY A 26 40.48 -28.86 13.15
C GLY A 26 39.17 -29.62 13.21
N SER A 27 39.02 -30.58 12.30
CA SER A 27 38.06 -31.67 12.37
C SER A 27 38.34 -32.57 13.57
N VAL A 28 37.32 -32.86 14.40
CA VAL A 28 37.31 -34.06 15.26
C VAL A 28 35.96 -34.75 15.11
N GLN A 29 36.03 -36.04 14.82
CA GLN A 29 34.96 -36.98 14.51
C GLN A 29 34.35 -37.56 15.82
N PRO A 30 33.09 -38.04 15.84
CA PRO A 30 32.40 -38.41 17.07
C PRO A 30 32.47 -39.92 17.36
N ASP A 31 32.78 -40.31 18.60
CA ASP A 31 32.59 -41.68 19.07
C ASP A 31 31.76 -41.74 20.37
N THR A 32 30.56 -42.30 20.20
CA THR A 32 29.85 -43.32 21.00
C THR A 32 30.15 -43.44 22.49
N ILE A 33 29.16 -43.20 23.36
CA ILE A 33 28.81 -44.08 24.51
C ILE A 33 27.28 -44.08 24.73
N GLN A 34 26.75 -45.29 24.88
CA GLN A 34 25.34 -45.69 25.02
C GLN A 34 25.04 -46.08 26.48
N LYS A 35 23.78 -45.87 26.91
CA LYS A 35 23.03 -46.53 28.01
C LYS A 35 23.44 -46.32 29.48
N SER A 36 22.53 -45.73 30.26
CA SER A 36 22.02 -46.33 31.52
C SER A 36 20.68 -45.68 31.92
N SER A 37 19.85 -46.49 32.56
CA SER A 37 18.40 -46.46 32.74
C SER A 37 17.90 -45.79 34.04
N GLU A 38 16.64 -45.36 33.96
CA GLU A 38 15.56 -45.38 34.97
C GLU A 38 15.54 -44.49 36.23
N ASN A 39 14.37 -43.82 36.34
CA ASN A 39 13.57 -43.50 37.53
C ASN A 39 14.17 -42.65 38.67
N THR A 40 13.81 -41.36 38.68
CA THR A 40 13.19 -40.76 39.88
C THR A 40 12.30 -39.56 39.50
N PHE A 41 11.00 -39.67 39.79
CA PHE A 41 10.07 -38.55 39.81
C PHE A 41 10.46 -37.61 40.97
N ARG A 42 11.15 -36.52 40.67
CA ARG A 42 11.30 -35.37 41.58
C ARG A 42 10.73 -34.14 40.88
N LYS A 43 9.74 -33.50 41.53
CA LYS A 43 9.27 -32.14 41.23
C LYS A 43 10.48 -31.23 41.08
N GLN A 44 10.93 -30.97 39.85
CA GLN A 44 11.84 -29.87 39.58
C GLN A 44 11.01 -28.59 39.63
N HIS A 45 10.98 -27.98 40.81
CA HIS A 45 10.88 -26.54 40.91
C HIS A 45 11.93 -25.97 39.95
N SER A 46 11.48 -25.26 38.90
CA SER A 46 12.36 -24.52 38.01
C SER A 46 13.24 -23.61 38.87
N SER A 47 14.48 -24.02 39.12
CA SER A 47 15.49 -23.14 39.68
C SER A 47 15.69 -22.03 38.67
N ARG A 48 15.08 -20.88 38.95
CA ARG A 48 15.49 -19.61 38.38
C ARG A 48 16.95 -19.45 38.77
N THR A 49 17.87 -19.91 37.93
CA THR A 49 19.31 -19.70 38.11
C THR A 49 19.47 -18.19 38.12
N ASP A 50 19.70 -17.65 39.31
CA ASP A 50 20.00 -16.25 39.53
C ASP A 50 21.38 -16.04 38.90
N HIS A 51 21.41 -15.51 37.67
CA HIS A 51 22.67 -15.27 36.97
C HIS A 51 23.25 -14.00 37.59
N SER A 52 24.08 -14.17 38.62
CA SER A 52 24.73 -13.06 39.30
C SER A 52 25.44 -12.17 38.25
N PRO A 53 25.26 -10.84 38.28
CA PRO A 53 25.90 -9.94 37.33
C PRO A 53 27.42 -10.04 37.51
N VAL A 54 28.10 -10.60 36.51
CA VAL A 54 29.56 -10.68 36.50
C VAL A 54 30.06 -9.43 35.80
N GLY A 55 30.22 -8.38 36.60
CA GLY A 55 31.21 -7.31 36.43
C GLY A 55 31.20 -6.45 35.16
N ILE A 56 32.28 -5.67 35.07
CA ILE A 56 32.67 -4.78 33.98
C ILE A 56 33.52 -5.58 32.97
N ASN A 57 33.09 -5.62 31.71
CA ASN A 57 33.87 -6.18 30.61
C ASN A 57 34.58 -5.07 29.83
N ILE A 58 35.91 -5.16 29.76
CA ILE A 58 36.73 -4.31 28.89
C ILE A 58 37.31 -5.21 27.80
N SER A 59 36.99 -4.94 26.54
CA SER A 59 37.39 -5.78 25.40
C SER A 59 38.18 -5.00 24.36
N LEU A 60 39.34 -5.52 23.99
CA LEU A 60 40.15 -4.95 22.91
C LEU A 60 39.86 -5.64 21.58
N TRP A 61 39.67 -6.96 21.58
CA TRP A 61 39.44 -7.75 20.38
C TRP A 61 38.67 -9.03 20.71
N LYS A 62 38.30 -9.81 19.68
CA LYS A 62 37.70 -11.14 19.87
C LYS A 62 38.57 -11.97 20.82
N ASN A 63 37.98 -12.42 21.93
CA ASN A 63 38.61 -13.21 22.99
C ASN A 63 39.72 -12.50 23.81
N ILE A 64 39.96 -11.21 23.59
CA ILE A 64 40.87 -10.38 24.40
C ILE A 64 40.01 -9.43 25.24
N SER A 65 39.55 -9.94 26.38
CA SER A 65 38.61 -9.25 27.25
C SER A 65 38.83 -9.59 28.72
N THR A 66 38.45 -8.68 29.62
CA THR A 66 38.51 -8.93 31.08
C THR A 66 37.56 -10.04 31.53
N GLN A 67 36.58 -10.39 30.69
CA GLN A 67 35.68 -11.51 30.89
C GLN A 67 35.79 -12.53 29.75
N ARG A 68 36.05 -13.81 30.07
CA ARG A 68 36.05 -14.88 29.06
C ARG A 68 34.63 -15.11 28.52
N THR A 69 34.50 -15.28 27.21
CA THR A 69 33.22 -15.49 26.50
C THR A 69 32.43 -16.73 26.97
N ASP A 70 33.10 -17.71 27.60
CA ASP A 70 32.50 -18.95 28.11
C ASP A 70 31.84 -18.80 29.51
N THR A 71 31.82 -17.59 30.09
CA THR A 71 31.19 -17.41 31.40
C THR A 71 29.65 -17.46 31.30
N VAL A 72 29.05 -18.23 32.20
CA VAL A 72 27.59 -18.27 32.44
C VAL A 72 27.06 -16.93 33.00
N GLY A 73 27.96 -16.06 33.45
CA GLY A 73 27.65 -14.75 34.03
C GLY A 73 27.06 -13.74 33.04
N SER A 74 26.31 -12.78 33.58
CA SER A 74 25.77 -11.66 32.81
C SER A 74 26.67 -10.43 32.93
N THR A 75 27.13 -9.87 31.82
CA THR A 75 27.87 -8.60 31.83
C THR A 75 26.91 -7.45 32.13
N CYS A 76 27.25 -6.56 33.06
CA CYS A 76 26.42 -5.38 33.38
C CYS A 76 26.90 -4.14 32.61
N PHE A 77 28.22 -3.98 32.47
CA PHE A 77 28.83 -2.88 31.75
C PHE A 77 29.90 -3.42 30.80
N ASN A 78 29.82 -3.10 29.51
CA ASN A 78 30.81 -3.46 28.50
C ASN A 78 31.36 -2.22 27.82
N LEU A 79 32.68 -2.09 27.76
CA LEU A 79 33.37 -1.07 26.99
C LEU A 79 34.46 -1.73 26.13
N GLY A 80 34.43 -1.56 24.81
CA GLY A 80 35.44 -2.20 23.99
C GLY A 80 35.62 -1.61 22.60
N VAL A 81 36.66 -2.08 21.91
CA VAL A 81 36.82 -1.83 20.46
C VAL A 81 35.93 -2.83 19.72
N PHE A 82 36.17 -4.13 19.96
CA PHE A 82 35.29 -5.20 19.53
C PHE A 82 35.06 -6.15 20.71
N SER A 83 33.80 -6.38 21.09
CA SER A 83 33.44 -7.24 22.23
C SER A 83 32.75 -8.52 21.79
N SER A 84 33.10 -9.63 22.47
CA SER A 84 32.34 -10.88 22.41
C SER A 84 31.90 -11.30 23.81
N MET A 85 30.60 -11.45 24.01
CA MET A 85 29.98 -11.71 25.32
C MET A 85 28.91 -12.79 25.21
N ASN A 86 28.58 -13.45 26.31
CA ASN A 86 27.49 -14.43 26.35
C ASN A 86 26.12 -13.73 26.56
N ARG A 87 26.00 -12.87 27.59
CA ARG A 87 24.79 -12.09 27.91
C ARG A 87 25.16 -10.69 28.36
N LEU A 88 24.34 -9.71 28.02
CA LEU A 88 24.48 -8.31 28.47
C LEU A 88 23.19 -7.88 29.17
N ASN A 89 23.25 -7.58 30.47
CA ASN A 89 22.14 -7.01 31.25
C ASN A 89 22.57 -5.63 31.78
N GLY A 90 22.54 -4.61 30.92
CA GLY A 90 22.96 -3.26 31.27
C GLY A 90 23.41 -2.46 30.05
N LEU A 91 24.61 -1.88 30.09
CA LEU A 91 25.11 -0.97 29.06
C LEU A 91 26.33 -1.57 28.35
N GLY A 92 26.31 -1.62 27.01
CA GLY A 92 27.44 -2.04 26.20
C GLY A 92 27.78 -0.99 25.15
N MET A 93 29.00 -0.45 25.19
CA MET A 93 29.51 0.52 24.22
C MET A 93 30.74 -0.05 23.51
N ASN A 94 30.72 -0.03 22.19
CA ASN A 94 31.80 -0.56 21.36
C ASN A 94 32.18 0.40 20.24
N ILE A 95 33.47 0.51 19.93
CA ILE A 95 33.94 1.38 18.83
C ILE A 95 33.61 0.74 17.49
N LEU A 96 33.89 -0.55 17.30
CA LEU A 96 33.64 -1.27 16.04
C LEU A 96 32.40 -2.14 16.14
N GLY A 97 32.35 -3.10 17.07
CA GLY A 97 31.26 -4.06 17.08
C GLY A 97 31.10 -4.86 18.36
N SER A 98 29.92 -5.47 18.51
CA SER A 98 29.59 -6.34 19.62
C SER A 98 28.90 -7.61 19.13
N VAL A 99 29.34 -8.76 19.62
CA VAL A 99 28.66 -10.05 19.42
C VAL A 99 28.23 -10.59 20.77
N THR A 100 26.92 -10.70 21.00
CA THR A 100 26.33 -11.29 22.20
C THR A 100 25.70 -12.63 21.84
N GLY A 101 26.21 -13.74 22.37
CA GLY A 101 25.75 -15.09 21.98
C GLY A 101 24.30 -15.39 22.35
N ARG A 102 23.81 -14.90 23.49
CA ARG A 102 22.43 -15.11 23.97
C ARG A 102 21.65 -13.80 23.96
N ASN A 103 21.26 -13.30 25.13
CA ASN A 103 20.28 -12.23 25.25
C ASN A 103 20.93 -10.92 25.71
N VAL A 104 20.37 -9.81 25.23
CA VAL A 104 20.67 -8.46 25.70
C VAL A 104 19.43 -7.90 26.40
N ASN A 105 19.56 -7.46 27.64
CA ASN A 105 18.56 -6.67 28.36
C ASN A 105 19.19 -5.33 28.76
N GLY A 106 18.98 -4.28 27.97
CA GLY A 106 19.53 -2.95 28.22
C GLY A 106 19.88 -2.21 26.94
N MET A 107 21.01 -1.50 26.95
CA MET A 107 21.46 -0.68 25.82
C MET A 107 22.74 -1.27 25.21
N GLN A 108 22.77 -1.37 23.89
CA GLN A 108 23.97 -1.76 23.14
C GLN A 108 24.25 -0.77 22.01
N MET A 109 25.47 -0.27 21.95
CA MET A 109 25.96 0.68 20.97
C MET A 109 27.24 0.16 20.32
N ALA A 110 27.33 0.28 19.00
CA ALA A 110 28.54 -0.01 18.23
C ALA A 110 28.72 0.98 17.08
N GLY A 111 29.97 1.31 16.73
CA GLY A 111 30.22 2.15 15.55
C GLY A 111 29.86 1.47 14.24
N LEU A 112 30.04 0.15 14.10
CA LEU A 112 29.71 -0.59 12.89
C LEU A 112 28.53 -1.54 13.08
N SER A 113 28.65 -2.54 13.97
CA SER A 113 27.66 -3.61 14.03
C SER A 113 27.40 -4.16 15.43
N ASN A 114 26.13 -4.43 15.72
CA ASN A 114 25.71 -5.21 16.88
C ASN A 114 25.04 -6.50 16.41
N MET A 115 25.47 -7.63 16.97
CA MET A 115 24.89 -8.94 16.73
C MET A 115 24.47 -9.58 18.05
N VAL A 116 23.21 -9.96 18.17
CA VAL A 116 22.64 -10.67 19.32
C VAL A 116 22.10 -12.00 18.81
N GLY A 117 22.72 -13.11 19.20
CA GLY A 117 22.31 -14.44 18.77
C GLY A 117 20.94 -14.88 19.29
N GLY A 118 20.52 -14.34 20.45
CA GLY A 118 19.21 -14.56 21.03
C GLY A 118 18.28 -13.35 20.88
N SER A 119 17.67 -12.94 21.99
CA SER A 119 16.71 -11.84 22.02
C SER A 119 17.33 -10.57 22.59
N MET A 120 16.97 -9.44 21.97
CA MET A 120 17.32 -8.10 22.40
C MET A 120 16.11 -7.45 23.05
N ARG A 121 16.26 -6.94 24.27
CA ARG A 121 15.26 -6.12 24.99
C ARG A 121 15.90 -4.81 25.43
N GLY A 122 15.41 -3.68 24.94
CA GLY A 122 15.90 -2.34 25.29
C GLY A 122 16.25 -1.50 24.07
N MET A 123 17.47 -0.94 24.00
CA MET A 123 17.92 -0.11 22.86
C MET A 123 19.19 -0.63 22.17
N GLN A 124 19.19 -0.71 20.84
CA GLN A 124 20.32 -1.15 20.02
C GLN A 124 20.66 -0.08 18.98
N ILE A 125 21.91 0.35 18.89
CA ILE A 125 22.35 1.38 17.95
C ILE A 125 23.64 0.94 17.26
N ALA A 126 23.64 0.89 15.93
CA ALA A 126 24.82 0.59 15.13
C ALA A 126 24.94 1.50 13.90
N GLY A 127 26.16 1.89 13.55
CA GLY A 127 26.39 2.72 12.36
C GLY A 127 26.15 2.01 11.03
N ILE A 128 26.18 0.67 10.98
CA ILE A 128 25.89 -0.11 9.78
C ILE A 128 24.73 -1.08 10.03
N THR A 129 24.89 -2.03 10.95
CA THR A 129 23.94 -3.16 11.08
C THR A 129 23.59 -3.52 12.51
N ASN A 130 22.30 -3.79 12.76
CA ASN A 130 21.84 -4.46 13.97
C ASN A 130 21.21 -5.80 13.57
N ILE A 131 21.65 -6.89 14.20
CA ILE A 131 21.16 -8.25 13.93
C ILE A 131 20.71 -8.89 15.23
N ASN A 132 19.46 -9.37 15.26
CA ASN A 132 18.87 -10.11 16.37
C ASN A 132 18.41 -11.48 15.86
N GLY A 133 18.97 -12.57 16.40
CA GLY A 133 18.68 -13.93 15.96
C GLY A 133 17.26 -14.38 16.27
N ASN A 134 16.69 -13.94 17.39
CA ASN A 134 15.32 -14.25 17.79
C ASN A 134 14.44 -12.99 17.78
N ASN A 135 14.19 -12.41 18.95
CA ASN A 135 13.21 -11.34 19.12
C ASN A 135 13.89 -10.01 19.44
N LEU A 136 13.29 -8.92 18.97
CA LEU A 136 13.60 -7.54 19.36
C LEU A 136 12.41 -6.98 20.14
N ILE A 137 12.62 -6.49 21.35
CA ILE A 137 11.61 -5.77 22.14
C ILE A 137 12.19 -4.42 22.58
N GLY A 138 11.84 -3.34 21.89
CA GLY A 138 12.30 -2.00 22.19
C GLY A 138 12.68 -1.20 20.95
N VAL A 139 13.84 -0.54 20.97
CA VAL A 139 14.29 0.37 19.90
C VAL A 139 15.55 -0.19 19.23
N SER A 140 15.55 -0.28 17.91
CA SER A 140 16.74 -0.62 17.12
C SER A 140 16.97 0.41 16.02
N VAL A 141 18.15 1.02 16.02
CA VAL A 141 18.57 2.03 15.04
C VAL A 141 19.83 1.54 14.34
N SER A 142 19.75 1.32 13.03
CA SER A 142 20.90 0.94 12.21
C SER A 142 21.13 1.95 11.09
N GLY A 143 22.39 2.21 10.73
CA GLY A 143 22.68 3.12 9.63
C GLY A 143 22.27 2.56 8.27
N LEU A 144 22.38 1.24 8.04
CA LEU A 144 21.99 0.60 6.78
C LEU A 144 20.90 -0.45 6.97
N VAL A 145 21.16 -1.52 7.74
CA VAL A 145 20.26 -2.69 7.77
C VAL A 145 19.99 -3.19 9.20
N GLY A 146 18.70 -3.33 9.53
CA GLY A 146 18.22 -3.95 10.75
C GLY A 146 17.56 -5.30 10.45
N ILE A 147 18.04 -6.37 11.09
CA ILE A 147 17.53 -7.74 10.90
C ILE A 147 17.03 -8.29 12.24
N THR A 148 15.80 -8.80 12.27
CA THR A 148 15.23 -9.56 13.40
C THR A 148 14.70 -10.89 12.89
N GLY A 149 15.22 -11.99 13.45
CA GLY A 149 14.94 -13.34 12.97
C GLY A 149 13.48 -13.74 13.09
N ASN A 150 12.85 -13.46 14.24
CA ASN A 150 11.47 -13.89 14.51
C ASN A 150 10.55 -12.68 14.69
N HIS A 151 10.43 -12.17 15.93
CA HIS A 151 9.47 -11.13 16.28
C HIS A 151 10.16 -9.82 16.60
N ALA A 152 9.79 -8.75 15.91
CA ALA A 152 10.19 -7.40 16.29
C ALA A 152 9.00 -6.66 16.92
N GLN A 153 9.18 -6.12 18.12
CA GLN A 153 8.18 -5.36 18.85
C GLN A 153 8.78 -4.03 19.32
N GLY A 154 8.28 -2.92 18.79
CA GLY A 154 8.75 -1.57 19.15
C GLY A 154 9.10 -0.73 17.93
N VAL A 155 10.26 -0.06 17.94
CA VAL A 155 10.66 0.88 16.89
C VAL A 155 11.93 0.40 16.21
N ILE A 156 11.89 0.22 14.89
CA ILE A 156 13.05 -0.17 14.08
C ILE A 156 13.28 0.91 13.02
N ILE A 157 14.47 1.49 13.00
CA ILE A 157 14.86 2.51 12.03
C ILE A 157 16.13 2.05 11.34
N SER A 158 16.11 1.97 10.01
CA SER A 158 17.28 1.61 9.21
C SER A 158 17.39 2.48 7.96
N GLY A 159 18.60 2.92 7.61
CA GLY A 159 18.80 3.80 6.46
C GLY A 159 18.55 3.15 5.10
N LEU A 160 18.64 1.82 4.99
CA LEU A 160 18.28 1.08 3.77
C LEU A 160 17.11 0.13 4.01
N ALA A 161 17.26 -0.85 4.90
CA ALA A 161 16.28 -1.93 5.01
C ALA A 161 16.03 -2.40 6.45
N ASN A 162 14.76 -2.62 6.78
CA ASN A 162 14.36 -3.42 7.94
C ASN A 162 13.82 -4.77 7.49
N ILE A 163 14.29 -5.85 8.09
CA ILE A 163 13.88 -7.22 7.78
C ILE A 163 13.45 -7.91 9.08
N SER A 164 12.21 -8.37 9.13
CA SER A 164 11.64 -9.19 10.22
C SER A 164 11.18 -10.52 9.65
N GLY A 165 11.63 -11.64 10.22
CA GLY A 165 11.27 -12.98 9.70
C GLY A 165 9.80 -13.34 9.88
N ASP A 166 9.23 -13.13 11.08
CA ASP A 166 7.84 -13.52 11.36
C ASP A 166 6.94 -12.29 11.47
N TYR A 167 6.90 -11.68 12.65
CA TYR A 167 5.96 -10.60 12.98
C TYR A 167 6.69 -9.32 13.35
N ASN A 168 6.27 -8.21 12.76
CA ASN A 168 6.71 -6.88 13.17
C ASN A 168 5.54 -6.11 13.81
N ARG A 169 5.66 -5.75 15.09
CA ARG A 169 4.62 -5.04 15.85
C ARG A 169 5.16 -3.71 16.37
N GLY A 170 4.81 -2.62 15.73
CA GLY A 170 5.19 -1.27 16.14
C GLY A 170 5.49 -0.37 14.96
N ALA A 171 6.56 0.42 15.05
CA ALA A 171 6.97 1.33 13.99
C ALA A 171 8.22 0.81 13.28
N SER A 172 8.14 0.59 11.97
CA SER A 172 9.28 0.20 11.13
C SER A 172 9.52 1.26 10.07
N ILE A 173 10.67 1.92 10.11
CA ILE A 173 11.02 3.02 9.19
C ILE A 173 12.30 2.62 8.45
N GLY A 174 12.16 2.29 7.17
CA GLY A 174 13.26 1.90 6.30
C GLY A 174 13.51 3.00 5.27
N GLY A 175 14.76 3.37 5.01
CA GLY A 175 15.04 4.37 3.98
C GLY A 175 14.64 3.89 2.58
N LEU A 176 14.77 2.60 2.29
CA LEU A 176 14.30 2.00 1.03
C LEU A 176 13.24 0.92 1.25
N LEU A 177 13.49 -0.03 2.15
CA LEU A 177 12.70 -1.26 2.27
C LEU A 177 12.26 -1.55 3.71
N ASN A 178 11.03 -2.03 3.85
CA ASN A 178 10.58 -2.77 5.04
C ASN A 178 10.03 -4.13 4.59
N ILE A 179 10.49 -5.21 5.21
CA ILE A 179 10.07 -6.57 4.89
C ILE A 179 9.67 -7.30 6.17
N SER A 180 8.46 -7.86 6.18
CA SER A 180 7.96 -8.78 7.21
C SER A 180 7.51 -10.09 6.56
N GLY A 181 7.90 -11.24 7.09
CA GLY A 181 7.61 -12.54 6.46
C GLY A 181 6.20 -13.07 6.68
N GLU A 182 5.67 -13.06 7.91
CA GLU A 182 4.32 -13.58 8.21
C GLU A 182 3.30 -12.48 8.46
N GLY A 183 3.65 -11.43 9.21
CA GLY A 183 2.70 -10.37 9.49
C GLY A 183 3.32 -9.10 10.02
N ALA A 184 2.54 -8.03 9.96
CA ALA A 184 2.96 -6.74 10.47
C ALA A 184 1.78 -5.98 11.07
N SER A 185 2.05 -5.22 12.13
CA SER A 185 1.06 -4.35 12.73
C SER A 185 1.68 -3.06 13.25
N GLY A 186 1.00 -1.93 13.08
CA GLY A 186 1.47 -0.62 13.48
C GLY A 186 1.75 0.28 12.29
N ILE A 187 2.92 0.94 12.26
CA ILE A 187 3.29 1.93 11.23
C ILE A 187 4.51 1.41 10.48
N HIS A 188 4.37 1.14 9.19
CA HIS A 188 5.48 0.80 8.32
C HIS A 188 5.67 1.92 7.30
N PHE A 189 6.86 2.50 7.23
CA PHE A 189 7.21 3.51 6.23
C PHE A 189 8.51 3.15 5.52
N ALA A 190 8.48 3.10 4.19
CA ALA A 190 9.64 2.77 3.37
C ALA A 190 9.79 3.76 2.20
N GLY A 191 11.01 4.21 1.89
CA GLY A 191 11.20 5.14 0.76
C GLY A 191 10.94 4.53 -0.63
N LEU A 192 11.07 3.21 -0.80
CA LEU A 192 10.74 2.52 -2.04
C LEU A 192 9.59 1.52 -1.87
N ALA A 193 9.78 0.51 -1.02
CA ALA A 193 8.79 -0.57 -0.90
C ALA A 193 8.59 -1.09 0.53
N SER A 194 7.32 -1.31 0.88
CA SER A 194 6.90 -1.94 2.13
C SER A 194 6.20 -3.26 1.81
N ILE A 195 6.74 -4.38 2.28
CA ILE A 195 6.30 -5.73 1.93
C ILE A 195 5.96 -6.50 3.21
N SER A 196 4.74 -7.01 3.29
CA SER A 196 4.28 -7.96 4.32
C SER A 196 3.85 -9.25 3.63
N GLY A 197 4.49 -10.37 3.98
CA GLY A 197 4.20 -11.67 3.38
C GLY A 197 2.86 -12.29 3.80
N GLY A 198 2.29 -11.84 4.92
CA GLY A 198 0.91 -12.14 5.31
C GLY A 198 0.19 -10.92 5.86
N ASN A 199 -0.61 -11.10 6.91
CA ASN A 199 -1.58 -10.10 7.36
C ASN A 199 -0.93 -8.79 7.84
N PHE A 200 -1.50 -7.65 7.42
CA PHE A 200 -1.05 -6.32 7.82
C PHE A 200 -2.16 -5.54 8.53
N LYS A 201 -1.89 -5.05 9.75
CA LYS A 201 -2.83 -4.24 10.53
C LYS A 201 -2.27 -2.88 10.93
N GLY A 202 -2.79 -1.80 10.37
CA GLY A 202 -2.35 -0.43 10.70
C GLY A 202 -2.08 0.42 9.48
N PHE A 203 -0.97 1.16 9.46
CA PHE A 203 -0.58 2.04 8.36
C PHE A 203 0.66 1.53 7.63
N SER A 204 0.56 1.27 6.33
CA SER A 204 1.69 0.92 5.45
C SER A 204 1.89 1.98 4.37
N GLY A 205 2.94 2.80 4.53
CA GLY A 205 3.37 3.81 3.57
C GLY A 205 4.62 3.39 2.82
N ALA A 206 4.64 3.57 1.50
CA ALA A 206 5.83 3.35 0.68
C ALA A 206 5.97 4.42 -0.40
N GLY A 207 7.20 4.77 -0.80
CA GLY A 207 7.38 5.72 -1.89
C GLY A 207 6.84 5.20 -3.23
N LEU A 208 7.07 3.92 -3.57
CA LEU A 208 6.60 3.34 -4.83
C LEU A 208 5.54 2.26 -4.60
N LEU A 209 5.88 1.21 -3.83
CA LEU A 209 5.08 0.00 -3.77
C LEU A 209 4.79 -0.41 -2.34
N SER A 210 3.53 -0.69 -2.06
CA SER A 210 3.15 -1.36 -0.82
C SER A 210 2.48 -2.68 -1.17
N VAL A 211 2.93 -3.79 -0.55
CA VAL A 211 2.45 -5.14 -0.86
C VAL A 211 2.10 -5.87 0.43
N VAL A 212 0.87 -6.40 0.49
CA VAL A 212 0.36 -7.25 1.57
C VAL A 212 -0.07 -8.59 0.96
N GLY A 213 0.56 -9.68 1.41
CA GLY A 213 0.41 -11.01 0.84
C GLY A 213 -0.86 -11.77 1.27
N GLU A 214 -1.53 -11.32 2.31
CA GLU A 214 -2.83 -11.85 2.78
C GLU A 214 -3.79 -10.67 2.99
N ASP A 215 -4.32 -10.47 4.19
CA ASP A 215 -5.34 -9.47 4.46
C ASP A 215 -4.76 -8.15 4.99
N LEU A 216 -5.32 -7.04 4.54
CA LEU A 216 -5.04 -5.69 5.04
C LEU A 216 -6.18 -5.20 5.91
N ASN A 217 -5.90 -4.80 7.15
CA ASN A 217 -6.83 -4.06 8.01
C ASN A 217 -6.22 -2.71 8.41
N GLY A 218 -6.59 -1.64 7.71
CA GLY A 218 -6.10 -0.30 7.97
C GLY A 218 -5.87 0.52 6.70
N MET A 219 -4.74 1.22 6.63
CA MET A 219 -4.44 2.15 5.56
C MET A 219 -3.16 1.77 4.81
N GLN A 220 -3.21 1.83 3.49
CA GLN A 220 -2.07 1.59 2.60
C GLN A 220 -1.90 2.78 1.66
N MET A 221 -0.69 3.34 1.60
CA MET A 221 -0.37 4.51 0.78
C MET A 221 0.90 4.28 -0.02
N SER A 222 0.85 4.58 -1.32
CA SER A 222 2.05 4.62 -2.15
C SER A 222 1.93 5.59 -3.32
N ALA A 223 3.05 5.99 -3.94
CA ALA A 223 2.94 6.84 -5.13
C ALA A 223 2.59 6.04 -6.39
N PHE A 224 3.01 4.77 -6.49
CA PHE A 224 2.77 3.96 -7.68
C PHE A 224 1.62 2.97 -7.49
N ALA A 225 1.82 1.92 -6.69
CA ALA A 225 0.80 0.88 -6.53
C ALA A 225 0.74 0.25 -5.15
N ASN A 226 -0.50 -0.02 -4.72
CA ASN A 226 -0.82 -0.83 -3.55
C ASN A 226 -1.40 -2.17 -4.00
N ILE A 227 -0.88 -3.25 -3.43
CA ILE A 227 -1.33 -4.61 -3.72
C ILE A 227 -1.69 -5.31 -2.41
N THR A 228 -2.89 -5.88 -2.35
CA THR A 228 -3.36 -6.77 -1.29
C THR A 228 -3.87 -8.05 -1.95
N ALA A 229 -3.26 -9.19 -1.66
CA ALA A 229 -3.64 -10.44 -2.32
C ALA A 229 -4.94 -11.05 -1.74
N GLY A 230 -5.22 -10.84 -0.45
CA GLY A 230 -6.45 -11.26 0.22
C GLY A 230 -7.52 -10.17 0.27
N ASP A 231 -8.21 -10.07 1.40
CA ASP A 231 -9.22 -9.07 1.67
C ASP A 231 -8.58 -7.75 2.16
N MET A 232 -9.20 -6.62 1.81
CA MET A 232 -8.84 -5.31 2.34
C MET A 232 -10.01 -4.73 3.11
N THR A 233 -9.76 -4.33 4.36
CA THR A 233 -10.67 -3.50 5.16
C THR A 233 -9.99 -2.19 5.52
N GLY A 234 -10.47 -1.08 4.97
CA GLY A 234 -9.97 0.26 5.28
C GLY A 234 -9.74 1.16 4.06
N VAL A 235 -8.54 1.71 3.91
CA VAL A 235 -8.24 2.74 2.90
C VAL A 235 -6.98 2.39 2.10
N GLN A 236 -7.08 2.39 0.77
CA GLN A 236 -5.91 2.33 -0.12
C GLN A 236 -5.82 3.58 -0.98
N VAL A 237 -4.65 4.23 -0.98
CA VAL A 237 -4.38 5.41 -1.82
C VAL A 237 -3.11 5.19 -2.62
N SER A 238 -3.21 5.23 -3.95
CA SER A 238 -2.06 5.14 -4.85
C SER A 238 -2.18 6.14 -6.00
N GLY A 239 -1.04 6.48 -6.63
CA GLY A 239 -1.06 7.32 -7.82
C GLY A 239 -1.56 6.55 -9.05
N LEU A 240 -1.06 5.34 -9.29
CA LEU A 240 -1.47 4.54 -10.45
C LEU A 240 -2.51 3.48 -10.13
N GLY A 241 -2.28 2.60 -9.17
CA GLY A 241 -3.03 1.35 -9.09
C GLY A 241 -3.24 0.80 -7.69
N ASN A 242 -4.50 0.58 -7.29
CA ASN A 242 -4.84 -0.24 -6.14
C ASN A 242 -5.41 -1.58 -6.62
N VAL A 243 -4.85 -2.69 -6.14
CA VAL A 243 -5.26 -4.05 -6.52
C VAL A 243 -5.58 -4.87 -5.28
N VAL A 244 -6.80 -5.41 -5.22
CA VAL A 244 -7.27 -6.31 -4.15
C VAL A 244 -7.70 -7.65 -4.75
N GLY A 245 -7.02 -8.72 -4.37
CA GLY A 245 -7.29 -10.09 -4.84
C GLY A 245 -8.52 -10.75 -4.21
N GLY A 246 -9.08 -10.18 -3.14
CA GLY A 246 -10.32 -10.62 -2.52
C GLY A 246 -11.40 -9.53 -2.51
N THR A 247 -11.85 -9.19 -1.31
CA THR A 247 -12.92 -8.24 -1.02
C THR A 247 -12.32 -6.91 -0.58
N ALA A 248 -12.51 -5.86 -1.36
CA ALA A 248 -12.13 -4.49 -1.01
C ALA A 248 -13.27 -3.80 -0.24
N GLN A 249 -13.22 -3.87 1.08
CA GLN A 249 -14.17 -3.22 1.98
C GLN A 249 -13.62 -1.86 2.48
N GLY A 250 -14.17 -0.76 1.97
CA GLY A 250 -13.76 0.59 2.38
C GLY A 250 -13.51 1.52 1.20
N LEU A 251 -12.39 2.26 1.21
CA LEU A 251 -12.09 3.30 0.23
C LEU A 251 -10.85 2.98 -0.59
N GLN A 252 -10.94 3.05 -1.91
CA GLN A 252 -9.80 2.97 -2.83
C GLN A 252 -9.71 4.25 -3.66
N ILE A 253 -8.56 4.89 -3.66
CA ILE A 253 -8.27 6.09 -4.47
C ILE A 253 -7.01 5.86 -5.28
N GLY A 254 -7.13 5.94 -6.60
CA GLY A 254 -5.99 5.84 -7.52
C GLY A 254 -6.42 5.86 -8.98
N ALA A 255 -5.49 6.04 -9.93
CA ALA A 255 -5.88 6.12 -11.33
C ALA A 255 -6.62 4.86 -11.81
N ALA A 256 -6.23 3.68 -11.33
CA ALA A 256 -6.91 2.42 -11.55
C ALA A 256 -7.18 1.72 -10.20
N ASN A 257 -8.42 1.31 -9.96
CA ASN A 257 -8.80 0.48 -8.80
C ASN A 257 -9.36 -0.85 -9.29
N MET A 258 -8.81 -1.96 -8.81
CA MET A 258 -9.23 -3.31 -9.18
C MET A 258 -9.51 -4.14 -7.92
N ALA A 259 -10.66 -4.78 -7.86
CA ALA A 259 -11.02 -5.72 -6.80
C ALA A 259 -11.79 -6.93 -7.34
N ILE A 260 -11.75 -8.09 -6.69
CA ILE A 260 -12.67 -9.19 -7.06
C ILE A 260 -14.09 -8.84 -6.59
N ARG A 261 -14.23 -8.49 -5.31
CA ARG A 261 -15.47 -7.94 -4.72
C ARG A 261 -15.17 -6.55 -4.16
N ALA A 262 -16.08 -5.60 -4.35
CA ALA A 262 -15.92 -4.24 -3.83
C ALA A 262 -17.10 -3.90 -2.91
N GLN A 263 -16.81 -3.51 -1.67
CA GLN A 263 -17.79 -3.11 -0.65
C GLN A 263 -17.43 -1.74 -0.10
N GLY A 264 -17.81 -0.67 -0.79
CA GLY A 264 -17.45 0.69 -0.38
C GLY A 264 -17.23 1.61 -1.57
N LEU A 265 -16.28 2.53 -1.47
CA LEU A 265 -16.06 3.60 -2.44
C LEU A 265 -14.76 3.37 -3.23
N GLN A 266 -14.84 3.34 -4.55
CA GLN A 266 -13.67 3.38 -5.43
C GLN A 266 -13.66 4.68 -6.23
N ILE A 267 -12.57 5.44 -6.17
CA ILE A 267 -12.39 6.71 -6.88
C ILE A 267 -11.16 6.60 -7.77
N GLY A 268 -11.34 6.71 -9.07
CA GLY A 268 -10.25 6.57 -10.02
C GLY A 268 -10.60 6.97 -11.44
N LEU A 269 -9.65 6.93 -12.36
CA LEU A 269 -9.98 7.05 -13.78
C LEU A 269 -10.65 5.77 -14.27
N PHE A 270 -10.16 4.62 -13.79
CA PHE A 270 -10.65 3.30 -14.10
C PHE A 270 -10.99 2.57 -12.80
N ASN A 271 -12.23 2.12 -12.65
CA ASN A 271 -12.62 1.24 -11.55
C ASN A 271 -13.14 -0.08 -12.11
N TYR A 272 -12.65 -1.18 -11.56
CA TYR A 272 -13.03 -2.52 -11.99
C TYR A 272 -13.36 -3.42 -10.80
N TYR A 273 -14.47 -4.14 -10.89
CA TYR A 273 -14.76 -5.28 -10.02
C TYR A 273 -15.18 -6.51 -10.82
N LYS A 274 -14.86 -7.70 -10.32
CA LYS A 274 -15.12 -8.97 -11.02
C LYS A 274 -16.46 -9.59 -10.69
N GLU A 275 -16.81 -9.73 -9.41
CA GLU A 275 -17.97 -10.52 -8.97
C GLU A 275 -19.14 -9.64 -8.53
N LYS A 276 -18.91 -8.79 -7.51
CA LYS A 276 -19.97 -8.04 -6.86
C LYS A 276 -19.48 -6.67 -6.39
N LEU A 277 -20.36 -5.68 -6.50
CA LEU A 277 -20.20 -4.35 -5.92
C LEU A 277 -21.36 -4.08 -4.95
N ASP A 278 -21.04 -3.93 -3.67
CA ASP A 278 -21.93 -3.38 -2.63
C ASP A 278 -21.39 -2.00 -2.22
N GLY A 279 -21.50 -1.02 -3.11
CA GLY A 279 -20.89 0.29 -2.90
C GLY A 279 -20.99 1.22 -4.10
N PHE A 280 -20.07 2.17 -4.18
CA PHE A 280 -20.05 3.25 -5.16
C PHE A 280 -18.71 3.32 -5.90
N GLN A 281 -18.76 3.54 -7.21
CA GLN A 281 -17.58 3.76 -8.05
C GLN A 281 -17.69 5.11 -8.75
N LEU A 282 -16.69 5.95 -8.55
CA LEU A 282 -16.51 7.22 -9.22
C LEU A 282 -15.30 7.11 -10.14
N GLY A 283 -15.54 7.00 -11.45
CA GLY A 283 -14.46 7.08 -12.40
C GLY A 283 -14.89 7.31 -13.83
N LEU A 284 -13.95 7.73 -14.67
CA LEU A 284 -14.21 7.96 -16.09
C LEU A 284 -14.81 6.71 -16.73
N VAL A 285 -14.19 5.56 -16.42
CA VAL A 285 -14.63 4.23 -16.85
C VAL A 285 -14.85 3.37 -15.62
N ASN A 286 -16.11 3.03 -15.36
CA ASN A 286 -16.49 2.04 -14.36
C ASN A 286 -16.85 0.74 -15.09
N ALA A 287 -15.94 -0.23 -15.09
CA ALA A 287 -16.10 -1.48 -15.81
C ALA A 287 -16.45 -2.63 -14.86
N ASN A 288 -17.42 -3.45 -15.25
CA ASN A 288 -17.76 -4.71 -14.61
C ASN A 288 -18.34 -5.69 -15.65
N PRO A 289 -18.43 -7.01 -15.36
CA PRO A 289 -18.97 -7.98 -16.31
C PRO A 289 -20.44 -7.78 -16.71
N GLN A 290 -21.17 -6.89 -16.02
CA GLN A 290 -22.57 -6.55 -16.26
C GLN A 290 -22.75 -5.11 -16.79
N THR A 291 -21.67 -4.38 -17.09
CA THR A 291 -21.73 -2.97 -17.49
C THR A 291 -22.41 -2.91 -18.85
N LYS A 292 -23.56 -2.23 -18.92
CA LYS A 292 -24.26 -2.02 -20.18
C LYS A 292 -23.70 -0.80 -20.87
N VAL A 293 -23.19 -0.98 -22.08
CA VAL A 293 -22.70 0.12 -22.91
C VAL A 293 -23.82 0.58 -23.83
N GLN A 294 -24.24 1.83 -23.67
CA GLN A 294 -25.29 2.45 -24.47
C GLN A 294 -24.67 3.51 -25.37
N LEU A 295 -24.92 3.43 -26.68
CA LEU A 295 -24.63 4.52 -27.58
C LEU A 295 -25.79 5.52 -27.51
N MET A 296 -25.47 6.80 -27.42
CA MET A 296 -26.43 7.89 -27.32
C MET A 296 -26.26 8.84 -28.49
N LEU A 297 -27.37 9.20 -29.12
CA LEU A 297 -27.46 10.24 -30.13
C LEU A 297 -28.52 11.25 -29.68
N PHE A 298 -28.11 12.51 -29.51
CA PHE A 298 -29.01 13.52 -28.95
C PHE A 298 -28.67 14.93 -29.41
N GLY A 299 -29.70 15.76 -29.49
CA GLY A 299 -29.61 17.16 -29.89
C GLY A 299 -30.53 18.02 -29.03
N GLY A 300 -30.22 19.30 -28.95
CA GLY A 300 -31.01 20.25 -28.18
C GLY A 300 -30.61 21.68 -28.42
N ASN A 301 -31.12 22.57 -27.57
CA ASN A 301 -30.92 24.01 -27.73
C ASN A 301 -29.46 24.43 -27.48
N ALA A 302 -28.77 23.75 -26.56
CA ALA A 302 -27.38 24.06 -26.20
C ALA A 302 -26.34 23.34 -27.08
N THR A 303 -26.71 22.26 -27.77
CA THR A 303 -25.81 21.51 -28.67
C THR A 303 -26.65 20.84 -29.74
N LYS A 304 -26.42 21.15 -31.02
CA LYS A 304 -27.29 20.70 -32.11
C LYS A 304 -27.21 19.19 -32.35
N LEU A 305 -26.02 18.60 -32.23
CA LEU A 305 -25.81 17.17 -32.41
C LEU A 305 -24.68 16.66 -31.50
N ASN A 306 -24.96 15.61 -30.75
CA ASN A 306 -24.01 14.96 -29.86
C ASN A 306 -24.05 13.45 -30.03
N VAL A 307 -22.88 12.85 -29.91
CA VAL A 307 -22.68 11.41 -29.83
C VAL A 307 -21.99 11.11 -28.51
N GLY A 308 -22.55 10.19 -27.73
CA GLY A 308 -21.98 9.79 -26.45
C GLY A 308 -22.04 8.30 -26.26
N THR A 309 -21.10 7.78 -25.48
CA THR A 309 -21.13 6.43 -24.95
C THR A 309 -21.43 6.52 -23.46
N ARG A 310 -22.52 5.88 -23.03
CA ARG A 310 -22.91 5.78 -21.63
C ARG A 310 -22.53 4.40 -21.10
N PHE A 311 -21.73 4.37 -20.05
CA PHE A 311 -21.37 3.17 -19.30
C PHE A 311 -22.30 3.09 -18.10
N LYS A 312 -23.23 2.13 -18.13
CA LYS A 312 -24.28 1.99 -17.13
C LYS A 312 -24.06 0.79 -16.23
N ASN A 313 -24.09 1.05 -14.93
CA ASN A 313 -24.14 0.06 -13.86
C ASN A 313 -25.56 0.06 -13.25
N ARG A 314 -25.78 -0.70 -12.17
CA ARG A 314 -27.13 -0.93 -11.60
C ARG A 314 -27.90 0.36 -11.23
N LEU A 315 -27.19 1.37 -10.72
CA LEU A 315 -27.75 2.67 -10.29
C LEU A 315 -27.03 3.88 -10.88
N PHE A 316 -25.81 3.70 -11.38
CA PHE A 316 -24.93 4.78 -11.78
C PHE A 316 -24.57 4.68 -13.25
N TYR A 317 -24.35 5.82 -13.89
CA TYR A 317 -23.81 5.84 -15.24
C TYR A 317 -22.81 6.98 -15.41
N THR A 318 -21.86 6.77 -16.31
CA THR A 318 -20.99 7.83 -16.82
C THR A 318 -21.17 7.96 -18.33
N ILE A 319 -21.19 9.20 -18.82
CA ILE A 319 -21.32 9.51 -20.24
C ILE A 319 -20.05 10.19 -20.69
N LEU A 320 -19.42 9.62 -21.71
CA LEU A 320 -18.30 10.20 -22.42
C LEU A 320 -18.71 10.43 -23.87
N GLY A 321 -18.55 11.63 -24.38
CA GLY A 321 -18.99 11.92 -25.73
C GLY A 321 -18.42 13.19 -26.32
N GLY A 322 -18.68 13.34 -27.61
CA GLY A 322 -18.33 14.50 -28.39
C GLY A 322 -19.56 15.04 -29.11
N GLY A 323 -19.64 16.34 -29.27
CA GLY A 323 -20.73 16.97 -30.01
C GLY A 323 -20.31 18.28 -30.65
N THR A 324 -21.21 18.84 -31.42
CA THR A 324 -21.02 20.13 -32.11
C THR A 324 -21.96 21.18 -31.54
N HIS A 325 -21.42 22.33 -31.15
CA HIS A 325 -22.21 23.44 -30.60
C HIS A 325 -22.93 24.21 -31.73
N TYR A 326 -22.26 24.38 -32.88
CA TYR A 326 -22.79 24.97 -34.12
C TYR A 326 -22.70 23.98 -35.30
N LEU A 327 -23.74 23.94 -36.13
CA LEU A 327 -23.84 23.10 -37.32
C LEU A 327 -24.19 24.02 -38.51
N ASP A 328 -23.15 24.59 -39.12
CA ASP A 328 -23.19 25.17 -40.46
C ASP A 328 -22.00 24.56 -41.22
N PHE A 329 -22.27 23.75 -42.25
CA PHE A 329 -21.30 23.03 -43.08
C PHE A 329 -20.52 23.95 -44.06
N GLY A 330 -20.30 25.21 -43.67
CA GLY A 330 -19.54 26.20 -44.43
C GLY A 330 -18.21 26.56 -43.75
N ASP A 331 -18.26 27.28 -42.61
CA ASP A 331 -17.09 27.93 -42.00
C ASP A 331 -17.04 27.94 -40.44
N LYS A 332 -17.94 27.23 -39.73
CA LYS A 332 -18.13 27.35 -38.26
C LYS A 332 -18.17 26.02 -37.51
N PHE A 333 -17.21 25.14 -37.75
CA PHE A 333 -17.10 23.88 -37.01
C PHE A 333 -16.62 24.13 -35.57
N SER A 334 -17.38 23.65 -34.58
CA SER A 334 -17.00 23.65 -33.17
C SER A 334 -17.10 22.24 -32.62
N ALA A 335 -16.05 21.79 -31.93
CA ALA A 335 -16.03 20.48 -31.30
C ALA A 335 -16.12 20.68 -29.78
N ALA A 336 -16.99 19.91 -29.14
CA ALA A 336 -17.10 19.88 -27.69
C ALA A 336 -16.95 18.45 -27.19
N LEU A 337 -16.11 18.26 -26.18
CA LEU A 337 -15.99 17.01 -25.44
C LEU A 337 -16.75 17.16 -24.12
N PHE A 338 -17.54 16.18 -23.74
CA PHE A 338 -18.25 16.19 -22.47
C PHE A 338 -18.04 14.91 -21.67
N TYR A 339 -17.92 15.09 -20.36
CA TYR A 339 -17.92 14.03 -19.37
C TYR A 339 -19.06 14.28 -18.39
N ARG A 340 -19.90 13.27 -18.15
CA ARG A 340 -21.03 13.38 -17.22
C ARG A 340 -21.04 12.17 -16.30
N ALA A 341 -21.39 12.41 -15.04
CA ALA A 341 -21.58 11.36 -14.05
C ALA A 341 -22.94 11.56 -13.37
N GLY A 342 -23.70 10.48 -13.24
CA GLY A 342 -25.07 10.56 -12.76
C GLY A 342 -25.61 9.27 -12.17
N LEU A 343 -26.84 9.40 -11.68
CA LEU A 343 -27.64 8.37 -11.05
C LEU A 343 -28.90 8.14 -11.89
N GLU A 344 -29.31 6.89 -12.05
CA GLU A 344 -30.58 6.51 -12.67
C GLU A 344 -31.40 5.65 -11.71
N LEU A 345 -32.68 5.97 -11.60
CA LEU A 345 -33.67 5.28 -10.78
C LEU A 345 -34.85 4.83 -11.66
N PRO A 346 -35.27 3.55 -11.58
CA PRO A 346 -36.49 3.11 -12.23
C PRO A 346 -37.71 3.71 -11.51
N LEU A 347 -38.56 4.46 -12.21
CA LEU A 347 -39.85 4.91 -11.67
C LEU A 347 -40.90 3.80 -11.82
N TYR A 348 -41.07 3.32 -13.06
CA TYR A 348 -42.15 2.39 -13.37
C TYR A 348 -41.87 1.61 -14.66
N LYS A 349 -41.70 0.28 -14.56
CA LYS A 349 -41.45 -0.67 -15.66
C LYS A 349 -40.37 -0.21 -16.67
N GLN A 350 -40.78 0.61 -17.63
CA GLN A 350 -39.97 1.11 -18.76
C GLN A 350 -39.59 2.59 -18.63
N LEU A 351 -40.03 3.27 -17.57
CA LEU A 351 -39.77 4.68 -17.30
C LEU A 351 -38.69 4.82 -16.21
N PHE A 352 -37.65 5.56 -16.55
CA PHE A 352 -36.48 5.82 -15.70
C PHE A 352 -36.30 7.32 -15.54
N ILE A 353 -36.00 7.77 -14.32
CA ILE A 353 -35.51 9.13 -14.09
C ILE A 353 -34.01 9.05 -13.80
N SER A 354 -33.28 10.05 -14.23
CA SER A 354 -31.89 10.21 -13.86
C SER A 354 -31.54 11.65 -13.58
N GLY A 355 -30.47 11.83 -12.81
CA GLY A 355 -29.84 13.13 -12.63
C GLY A 355 -28.34 13.00 -12.87
N ASP A 356 -27.75 13.94 -13.61
CA ASP A 356 -26.32 13.98 -13.85
C ASP A 356 -25.71 15.37 -13.69
N LEU A 357 -24.44 15.37 -13.31
CA LEU A 357 -23.57 16.52 -13.35
C LEU A 357 -22.57 16.33 -14.47
N GLY A 358 -22.51 17.32 -15.36
CA GLY A 358 -21.72 17.31 -16.57
C GLY A 358 -20.66 18.41 -16.58
N TYR A 359 -19.48 18.05 -17.07
CA TYR A 359 -18.43 18.96 -17.50
C TYR A 359 -18.30 18.90 -19.02
N GLN A 360 -18.28 20.05 -19.67
CA GLN A 360 -18.11 20.15 -21.12
C GLN A 360 -16.94 21.10 -21.44
N HIS A 361 -16.00 20.61 -22.23
CA HIS A 361 -14.92 21.39 -22.82
C HIS A 361 -15.29 21.75 -24.26
N ILE A 362 -15.24 23.03 -24.62
CA ILE A 362 -15.62 23.53 -25.94
C ILE A 362 -14.41 24.20 -26.57
N GLU A 363 -13.94 23.67 -27.71
CA GLU A 363 -12.92 24.32 -28.55
C GLU A 363 -13.58 24.86 -29.83
N THR A 364 -13.44 26.18 -30.02
CA THR A 364 -13.82 26.88 -31.24
C THR A 364 -12.56 27.11 -32.06
N PHE A 365 -12.31 26.24 -33.03
CA PHE A 365 -11.13 26.34 -33.91
C PHE A 365 -11.23 27.60 -34.78
N LYS A 366 -10.34 28.57 -34.51
CA LYS A 366 -10.10 29.83 -35.24
C LYS A 366 -11.35 30.56 -35.78
N ASN A 367 -11.97 31.39 -34.95
CA ASN A 367 -12.83 32.49 -35.44
C ASN A 367 -12.44 33.82 -34.78
N LYS A 368 -11.37 34.46 -35.28
CA LYS A 368 -10.75 35.67 -34.70
C LYS A 368 -11.52 36.98 -34.94
N ASN A 369 -12.67 36.98 -35.63
CA ASN A 369 -13.33 38.22 -36.05
C ASN A 369 -14.71 38.51 -35.40
N TYR A 370 -15.16 37.74 -34.40
CA TYR A 370 -16.50 37.95 -33.80
C TYR A 370 -16.57 37.88 -32.26
N GLY A 371 -15.44 38.03 -31.55
CA GLY A 371 -15.46 38.17 -30.08
C GLY A 371 -15.81 36.89 -29.30
N ILE A 372 -15.77 35.71 -29.95
CA ILE A 372 -16.00 34.42 -29.29
C ILE A 372 -14.66 33.88 -28.78
N PRO A 373 -14.52 33.55 -27.49
CA PRO A 373 -13.29 33.03 -26.91
C PRO A 373 -12.93 31.63 -27.41
N ALA A 374 -11.64 31.40 -27.67
CA ALA A 374 -11.12 30.17 -28.27
C ALA A 374 -11.32 28.88 -27.42
N ARG A 375 -11.53 29.00 -26.10
CA ARG A 375 -11.69 27.87 -25.16
C ARG A 375 -12.66 28.22 -24.03
N LEU A 376 -13.69 27.42 -23.84
CA LEU A 376 -14.71 27.56 -22.78
C LEU A 376 -14.90 26.24 -22.04
N TYR A 377 -15.28 26.31 -20.76
CA TYR A 377 -15.80 25.15 -20.04
C TYR A 377 -17.21 25.44 -19.51
N ALA A 378 -18.08 24.43 -19.53
CA ALA A 378 -19.42 24.51 -18.98
C ALA A 378 -19.64 23.45 -17.91
N LEU A 379 -20.21 23.87 -16.79
CA LEU A 379 -20.74 22.98 -15.75
C LEU A 379 -22.25 22.92 -15.88
N GLN A 380 -22.80 21.72 -15.87
CA GLN A 380 -24.20 21.48 -16.18
C GLN A 380 -24.80 20.54 -15.13
N ALA A 381 -25.98 20.88 -14.63
CA ALA A 381 -26.78 20.00 -13.79
C ALA A 381 -28.07 19.66 -14.55
N ARG A 382 -28.38 18.38 -14.63
CA ARG A 382 -29.44 17.87 -15.51
C ARG A 382 -30.30 16.84 -14.81
N VAL A 383 -31.55 16.78 -15.23
CA VAL A 383 -32.50 15.72 -14.93
C VAL A 383 -32.98 15.16 -16.26
N ASN A 384 -32.91 13.84 -16.42
CA ASN A 384 -33.36 13.16 -17.62
C ASN A 384 -34.51 12.20 -17.28
N LEU A 385 -35.48 12.15 -18.17
CA LEU A 385 -36.55 11.17 -18.17
C LEU A 385 -36.37 10.27 -19.40
N GLU A 386 -36.20 8.97 -19.18
CA GLU A 386 -35.95 7.99 -20.24
C GLU A 386 -37.07 6.94 -20.27
N TYR A 387 -37.57 6.66 -21.46
CA TYR A 387 -38.59 5.64 -21.72
C TYR A 387 -38.06 4.59 -22.67
N HIS A 388 -38.05 3.33 -22.24
CA HIS A 388 -37.56 2.18 -23.03
C HIS A 388 -38.70 1.57 -23.85
N LEU A 389 -38.66 1.77 -25.17
CA LEU A 389 -39.62 1.17 -26.11
C LEU A 389 -39.39 -0.33 -26.30
N THR A 390 -38.12 -0.75 -26.29
CA THR A 390 -37.68 -2.14 -26.37
C THR A 390 -36.41 -2.33 -25.54
N ASP A 391 -36.00 -3.58 -25.30
CA ASP A 391 -34.78 -3.89 -24.53
C ASP A 391 -33.49 -3.28 -25.11
N ARG A 392 -33.53 -2.80 -26.37
CA ARG A 392 -32.39 -2.21 -27.09
C ARG A 392 -32.55 -0.73 -27.44
N PHE A 393 -33.75 -0.16 -27.35
CA PHE A 393 -34.03 1.21 -27.79
C PHE A 393 -34.79 1.99 -26.72
N GLY A 394 -34.23 3.13 -26.33
CA GLY A 394 -34.86 4.10 -25.44
C GLY A 394 -34.92 5.49 -26.06
N LEU A 395 -35.94 6.26 -25.69
CA LEU A 395 -36.01 7.69 -25.94
C LEU A 395 -35.83 8.41 -24.61
N PHE A 396 -35.10 9.52 -24.63
CA PHE A 396 -34.93 10.34 -23.43
C PHE A 396 -35.17 11.81 -23.72
N LEU A 397 -35.69 12.48 -22.69
CA LEU A 397 -35.87 13.91 -22.63
C LEU A 397 -35.09 14.44 -21.43
N THR A 398 -34.28 15.46 -21.66
CA THR A 398 -33.40 16.06 -20.65
C THR A 398 -33.77 17.51 -20.45
N GLY A 399 -33.95 17.89 -19.19
CA GLY A 399 -34.06 19.27 -18.75
C GLY A 399 -32.93 19.59 -17.76
N GLY A 400 -32.31 20.75 -17.88
CA GLY A 400 -31.22 21.11 -16.99
C GLY A 400 -30.90 22.60 -16.98
N TYR A 401 -29.89 22.95 -16.20
CA TYR A 401 -29.34 24.30 -16.13
C TYR A 401 -27.82 24.21 -16.22
N GLY A 402 -27.23 25.07 -17.04
CA GLY A 402 -25.78 25.09 -17.25
C GLY A 402 -25.23 26.50 -17.27
N GLY A 403 -23.97 26.64 -16.86
CA GLY A 403 -23.23 27.89 -16.93
C GLY A 403 -21.87 27.69 -17.60
N SER A 404 -21.61 28.48 -18.65
CA SER A 404 -20.34 28.50 -19.37
C SER A 404 -19.42 29.59 -18.81
N ARG A 405 -18.15 29.26 -18.55
CA ARG A 405 -17.14 30.18 -18.02
C ARG A 405 -15.89 30.18 -18.90
N TYR A 406 -15.20 31.33 -18.91
CA TYR A 406 -13.90 31.48 -19.56
C TYR A 406 -12.81 30.76 -18.76
N TYR A 407 -11.82 30.19 -19.46
CA TYR A 407 -10.64 29.59 -18.81
C TYR A 407 -9.69 30.64 -18.20
N THR A 408 -9.58 31.81 -18.83
CA THR A 408 -8.57 32.84 -18.50
C THR A 408 -9.14 34.06 -17.80
N GLN A 409 -10.46 34.20 -17.71
CA GLN A 409 -11.10 35.35 -17.06
C GLN A 409 -12.19 34.84 -16.10
N GLY A 410 -12.26 35.38 -14.89
CA GLY A 410 -13.28 35.02 -13.89
C GLY A 410 -14.70 35.47 -14.21
N LYS A 411 -15.05 35.64 -15.50
CA LYS A 411 -16.38 36.07 -15.98
C LYS A 411 -17.18 34.88 -16.49
N THR A 412 -18.48 34.92 -16.23
CA THR A 412 -19.45 33.95 -16.77
C THR A 412 -19.83 34.40 -18.18
N TYR A 413 -19.73 33.51 -19.18
CA TYR A 413 -20.06 33.81 -20.57
C TYR A 413 -21.57 33.77 -20.81
N ASP A 414 -22.22 32.69 -20.38
CA ASP A 414 -23.64 32.48 -20.57
C ASP A 414 -24.19 31.50 -19.53
N LYS A 415 -25.45 31.64 -19.15
CA LYS A 415 -26.18 30.72 -18.28
C LYS A 415 -27.58 30.53 -18.83
N GLY A 416 -28.00 29.28 -19.00
CA GLY A 416 -29.27 29.00 -19.66
C GLY A 416 -29.88 27.67 -19.27
N ILE A 417 -31.15 27.54 -19.62
CA ILE A 417 -31.90 26.29 -19.54
C ILE A 417 -31.46 25.39 -20.68
N ILE A 418 -31.15 24.14 -20.35
CA ILE A 418 -30.79 23.09 -21.30
C ILE A 418 -32.02 22.23 -21.51
N VAL A 419 -32.45 22.12 -22.75
CA VAL A 419 -33.45 21.14 -23.18
C VAL A 419 -32.83 20.32 -24.30
N GLU A 420 -32.73 19.03 -24.09
CA GLU A 420 -32.17 18.06 -25.04
C GLU A 420 -33.11 16.87 -25.17
N GLY A 421 -33.17 16.29 -26.36
CA GLY A 421 -33.90 15.06 -26.64
C GLY A 421 -33.05 14.12 -27.48
N GLY A 422 -33.21 12.82 -27.29
CA GLY A 422 -32.42 11.85 -28.02
C GLY A 422 -32.87 10.41 -27.87
N ALA A 423 -32.09 9.53 -28.49
CA ALA A 423 -32.28 8.10 -28.44
C ALA A 423 -31.05 7.40 -27.87
N THR A 424 -31.28 6.33 -27.13
CA THR A 424 -30.27 5.40 -26.64
C THR A 424 -30.40 4.07 -27.38
N ILE A 425 -29.25 3.52 -27.79
CA ILE A 425 -29.16 2.19 -28.39
C ILE A 425 -28.28 1.35 -27.49
N LEU A 426 -28.85 0.29 -26.92
CA LEU A 426 -28.11 -0.67 -26.10
C LEU A 426 -27.23 -1.54 -27.02
N LYS A 427 -25.92 -1.53 -26.79
CA LYS A 427 -24.99 -2.48 -27.41
C LYS A 427 -24.64 -3.54 -26.37
N LEU A 428 -24.88 -4.81 -26.72
CA LEU A 428 -24.58 -5.98 -25.88
C LEU A 428 -23.07 -6.10 -25.63
#